data_AF-A0A7D5GED4-F1
#
_entry.id   AF-A0A7D5GED4-F1
#
_cell.length_a   1.000
_cell.length_b   1.000
_cell.length_c   1.000
_cell.angle_alpha   90.00
_cell.angle_beta   90.00
_cell.angle_gamma   90.00
#
_symmetry.space_group_name_H-M   'P 1'
#
loop_
_entity.id
_entity.type
_entity.pdbx_description
1 polymer ?
#
loop_
_entity_poly.entity_id
_entity_poly.type
_entity_poly.pdbx_seq_one_letter_code
_entity_poly.pdbx_strand_id
1 'polypeptide(L)'
;MFYHDDRLQYEVEVEEPNPVFAKMLQQAIGGVEGEIRVAMQYMFQAWAIPDEHAEYRAMVMDTAAEELGHIEMLATAVSKNLEGSPLSLADVSNDGEMGLATLAGMQPRQILSTGLNAMPVDSNGVPFNGSWVVASGNLAADMYANIMAESTGRLLATRLHEMTDDPGMKDMLEYLIARDTMHQNQWVELLKSLGDPEELLDVHPIPDSFPDEVENQEFNYAFLSTNAERQDDPGMPWTEGESPDGEGTFSYTTQHDIEGAPRNVDKADPQTFNEPAPQDED
;
A
#
# COMPACT_ATOMS: atom_id res chain seq x y z
N MET A 1 -19.99 5.53 -15.36
CA MET A 1 -21.12 4.57 -15.38
C MET A 1 -20.49 3.18 -15.30
N PHE A 2 -21.00 2.30 -14.45
CA PHE A 2 -20.46 0.93 -14.30
C PHE A 2 -21.45 -0.08 -14.89
N TYR A 3 -20.91 -1.14 -15.49
CA TYR A 3 -21.65 -2.33 -15.89
C TYR A 3 -21.10 -3.52 -15.09
N HIS A 4 -21.94 -4.52 -14.85
CA HIS A 4 -21.58 -5.71 -14.07
C HIS A 4 -22.03 -6.96 -14.84
N ASP A 5 -21.25 -8.02 -14.71
CA ASP A 5 -21.51 -9.36 -15.23
C ASP A 5 -21.45 -10.34 -14.05
N ASP A 6 -22.31 -11.37 -14.00
CA ASP A 6 -22.41 -12.29 -12.86
C ASP A 6 -21.25 -13.31 -12.79
N ARG A 7 -20.23 -13.18 -13.65
CA ARG A 7 -19.06 -14.06 -13.71
C ARG A 7 -17.87 -13.41 -13.01
N LEU A 8 -17.17 -14.21 -12.22
CA LEU A 8 -15.84 -13.86 -11.71
C LEU A 8 -14.87 -13.65 -12.87
N GLN A 9 -13.90 -12.75 -12.66
CA GLN A 9 -12.89 -12.43 -13.66
C GLN A 9 -11.97 -13.63 -13.97
N TYR A 10 -11.69 -14.46 -12.96
CA TYR A 10 -10.95 -15.71 -13.08
C TYR A 10 -11.56 -16.77 -12.14
N GLU A 11 -11.23 -18.04 -12.38
CA GLU A 11 -11.76 -19.16 -11.59
C GLU A 11 -11.29 -19.08 -10.12
N VAL A 12 -12.18 -19.40 -9.19
CA VAL A 12 -11.90 -19.39 -7.75
C VAL A 12 -12.41 -20.71 -7.19
N GLU A 13 -11.56 -21.72 -7.05
CA GLU A 13 -11.92 -23.03 -6.50
C GLU A 13 -11.21 -23.31 -5.18
N VAL A 14 -11.89 -24.01 -4.27
CA VAL A 14 -11.36 -24.44 -2.97
C VAL A 14 -11.69 -25.92 -2.84
N GLU A 15 -10.66 -26.77 -2.81
CA GLU A 15 -10.81 -28.22 -2.61
C GLU A 15 -11.01 -28.55 -1.13
N GLU A 16 -10.26 -27.89 -0.25
CA GLU A 16 -10.33 -28.08 1.20
C GLU A 16 -10.54 -26.73 1.92
N PRO A 17 -11.77 -26.43 2.39
CA PRO A 17 -12.04 -25.18 3.10
C PRO A 17 -11.14 -24.97 4.31
N ASN A 18 -10.47 -23.82 4.36
CA ASN A 18 -9.56 -23.46 5.45
C ASN A 18 -9.94 -22.10 6.08
N PRO A 19 -10.67 -22.09 7.21
CA PRO A 19 -11.09 -20.85 7.86
C PRO A 19 -9.94 -20.00 8.41
N VAL A 20 -8.79 -20.60 8.71
CA VAL A 20 -7.58 -19.87 9.09
C VAL A 20 -7.01 -19.13 7.89
N PHE A 21 -6.99 -19.77 6.72
CA PHE A 21 -6.56 -19.13 5.49
C PHE A 21 -7.54 -18.05 5.03
N ALA A 22 -8.85 -18.26 5.20
CA ALA A 22 -9.87 -17.22 4.97
C ALA A 22 -9.59 -15.93 5.76
N LYS A 23 -9.11 -16.05 7.01
CA LYS A 23 -8.67 -14.90 7.80
C LYS A 23 -7.46 -14.20 7.18
N MET A 24 -6.50 -14.94 6.63
CA MET A 24 -5.30 -14.37 6.01
C MET A 24 -5.63 -13.65 4.70
N LEU A 25 -6.53 -14.21 3.88
CA LEU A 25 -7.04 -13.59 2.66
C LEU A 25 -7.68 -12.21 2.90
N GLN A 26 -8.21 -11.94 4.09
CA GLN A 26 -8.71 -10.60 4.44
C GLN A 26 -7.62 -9.52 4.31
N GLN A 27 -6.33 -9.86 4.50
CA GLN A 27 -5.24 -8.91 4.27
C GLN A 27 -5.21 -8.41 2.83
N ALA A 28 -5.45 -9.30 1.86
CA ALA A 28 -5.51 -8.95 0.44
C ALA A 28 -6.79 -8.20 0.08
N ILE A 29 -7.79 -8.12 0.96
CA ILE A 29 -9.02 -7.35 0.72
C ILE A 29 -8.90 -5.96 1.36
N GLY A 30 -8.89 -5.90 2.69
CA GLY A 30 -8.99 -4.65 3.45
C GLY A 30 -7.68 -4.19 4.10
N GLY A 31 -6.59 -4.93 3.92
CA GLY A 31 -5.26 -4.54 4.37
C GLY A 31 -4.68 -3.37 3.57
N VAL A 32 -3.54 -2.84 4.04
CA VAL A 32 -2.83 -1.72 3.37
C VAL A 32 -2.26 -2.14 2.02
N GLU A 33 -2.01 -3.43 1.83
CA GLU A 33 -1.56 -4.03 0.58
C GLU A 33 -2.72 -4.63 -0.24
N GLY A 34 -3.97 -4.45 0.20
CA GLY A 34 -5.14 -5.14 -0.36
C GLY A 34 -5.88 -4.37 -1.47
N GLU A 35 -6.75 -5.11 -2.17
CA GLU A 35 -7.41 -4.66 -3.40
C GLU A 35 -8.37 -3.48 -3.21
N ILE A 36 -8.96 -3.30 -2.02
CA ILE A 36 -9.80 -2.12 -1.76
C ILE A 36 -8.97 -0.84 -1.87
N ARG A 37 -7.71 -0.86 -1.41
CA ARG A 37 -6.83 0.32 -1.52
C ARG A 37 -6.59 0.66 -2.99
N VAL A 38 -6.13 -0.30 -3.80
CA VAL A 38 -5.74 -0.05 -5.19
C VAL A 38 -6.95 0.30 -6.05
N ALA A 39 -8.09 -0.37 -5.87
CA ALA A 39 -9.35 0.00 -6.55
C ALA A 39 -9.74 1.46 -6.28
N MET A 40 -9.74 1.88 -5.01
CA MET A 40 -10.09 3.26 -4.66
C MET A 40 -9.02 4.24 -5.16
N GLN A 41 -7.73 3.91 -4.99
CA GLN A 41 -6.62 4.75 -5.39
C GLN A 41 -6.66 5.05 -6.89
N TYR A 42 -6.74 4.02 -7.73
CA TYR A 42 -6.75 4.19 -9.18
C TYR A 42 -8.01 4.91 -9.63
N MET A 43 -9.16 4.65 -9.00
CA MET A 43 -10.40 5.34 -9.35
C MET A 43 -10.35 6.84 -9.05
N PHE A 44 -9.84 7.25 -7.88
CA PHE A 44 -9.70 8.66 -7.54
C PHE A 44 -8.63 9.37 -8.38
N GLN A 45 -7.53 8.69 -8.70
CA GLN A 45 -6.53 9.20 -9.64
C GLN A 45 -7.15 9.41 -11.03
N ALA A 46 -7.82 8.40 -11.59
CA ALA A 46 -8.45 8.47 -12.90
C ALA A 46 -9.45 9.64 -13.00
N TRP A 47 -10.28 9.85 -11.98
CA TRP A 47 -11.24 10.95 -11.97
C TRP A 47 -10.61 12.34 -11.93
N ALA A 48 -9.37 12.46 -11.46
CA ALA A 48 -8.63 13.71 -11.43
C ALA A 48 -7.90 14.02 -12.74
N ILE A 49 -7.66 13.01 -13.60
CA ILE A 49 -6.91 13.21 -14.86
C ILE A 49 -7.74 14.05 -15.86
N PRO A 50 -7.20 15.16 -16.39
CA PRO A 50 -7.91 16.06 -17.29
C PRO A 50 -8.11 15.47 -18.70
N ASP A 51 -9.01 16.07 -19.49
CA ASP A 51 -9.35 15.61 -20.85
C ASP A 51 -8.18 15.61 -21.84
N GLU A 52 -7.18 16.47 -21.61
CA GLU A 52 -5.94 16.51 -22.39
C GLU A 52 -5.07 15.26 -22.21
N HIS A 53 -5.35 14.44 -21.18
CA HIS A 53 -4.67 13.18 -20.86
C HIS A 53 -5.66 12.01 -20.78
N ALA A 54 -6.70 12.03 -21.62
CA ALA A 54 -7.80 11.08 -21.57
C ALA A 54 -7.36 9.61 -21.76
N GLU A 55 -6.26 9.36 -22.46
CA GLU A 55 -5.66 8.04 -22.65
C GLU A 55 -5.14 7.44 -21.34
N TYR A 56 -4.49 8.25 -20.49
CA TYR A 56 -4.04 7.82 -19.17
C TYR A 56 -5.23 7.60 -18.25
N ARG A 57 -6.22 8.50 -18.30
CA ARG A 57 -7.48 8.32 -17.57
C ARG A 57 -8.18 7.02 -17.92
N ALA A 58 -8.25 6.68 -19.21
CA ALA A 58 -8.88 5.44 -19.66
C ALA A 58 -8.17 4.22 -19.09
N MET A 59 -6.84 4.15 -19.22
CA MET A 59 -6.04 3.04 -18.70
C MET A 59 -6.15 2.90 -17.18
N VAL A 60 -5.97 4.00 -16.43
CA VAL A 60 -6.07 3.97 -14.96
C VAL A 60 -7.48 3.57 -14.52
N MET A 61 -8.53 4.02 -15.20
CA MET A 61 -9.91 3.64 -14.90
C MET A 61 -10.18 2.16 -15.21
N ASP A 62 -9.63 1.62 -16.29
CA ASP A 62 -9.76 0.20 -16.64
C ASP A 62 -9.11 -0.68 -15.57
N THR A 63 -7.92 -0.32 -15.08
CA THR A 63 -7.27 -1.03 -13.97
C THR A 63 -8.04 -0.87 -12.66
N ALA A 64 -8.54 0.34 -12.35
CA ALA A 64 -9.39 0.54 -11.17
C ALA A 64 -10.64 -0.36 -11.17
N ALA A 65 -11.23 -0.58 -12.34
CA ALA A 65 -12.37 -1.48 -12.51
C ALA A 65 -11.97 -2.96 -12.40
N GLU A 66 -10.78 -3.33 -12.90
CA GLU A 66 -10.21 -4.65 -12.70
C GLU A 66 -10.01 -4.98 -11.20
N GLU A 67 -9.52 -4.04 -10.39
CA GLU A 67 -9.34 -4.28 -8.95
C GLU A 67 -10.66 -4.55 -8.22
N LEU A 68 -11.80 -4.04 -8.71
CA LEU A 68 -13.11 -4.42 -8.18
C LEU A 68 -13.42 -5.90 -8.44
N GLY A 69 -12.97 -6.45 -9.57
CA GLY A 69 -13.04 -7.88 -9.88
C GLY A 69 -12.14 -8.72 -8.98
N HIS A 70 -10.94 -8.22 -8.66
CA HIS A 70 -10.04 -8.89 -7.71
C HIS A 70 -10.63 -8.94 -6.29
N ILE A 71 -11.26 -7.86 -5.83
CA ILE A 71 -12.02 -7.85 -4.55
C ILE A 71 -13.12 -8.93 -4.58
N GLU A 72 -13.88 -9.04 -5.68
CA GLU A 72 -14.94 -10.03 -5.81
C GLU A 72 -14.40 -11.47 -5.76
N MET A 73 -13.30 -11.74 -6.46
CA MET A 73 -12.61 -13.03 -6.42
C MET A 73 -12.15 -13.38 -5.01
N LEU A 74 -11.45 -12.47 -4.33
CA LEU A 74 -10.98 -12.68 -2.96
C LEU A 74 -12.13 -12.85 -1.97
N ALA A 75 -13.21 -12.07 -2.11
CA ALA A 75 -14.39 -12.20 -1.27
C ALA A 75 -15.07 -13.57 -1.45
N THR A 76 -15.08 -14.07 -2.69
CA THR A 76 -15.55 -15.43 -3.02
C THR A 76 -14.64 -16.48 -2.39
N ALA A 77 -13.31 -16.32 -2.50
CA ALA A 77 -12.33 -17.23 -1.92
C ALA A 77 -12.44 -17.31 -0.40
N VAL A 78 -12.64 -16.17 0.28
CA VAL A 78 -12.89 -16.12 1.73
C VAL A 78 -14.15 -16.91 2.07
N SER A 79 -15.24 -16.71 1.32
CA SER A 79 -16.52 -17.38 1.60
C SER A 79 -16.41 -18.89 1.39
N LYS A 80 -15.79 -19.34 0.28
CA LYS A 80 -15.51 -20.76 0.02
C LYS A 80 -14.62 -21.39 1.11
N ASN A 81 -13.58 -20.70 1.56
CA ASN A 81 -12.71 -21.19 2.64
C ASN A 81 -13.39 -21.24 4.02
N LEU A 82 -14.50 -20.51 4.21
CA LEU A 82 -15.28 -20.54 5.46
C LEU A 82 -16.36 -21.62 5.46
N GLU A 83 -16.60 -22.30 4.33
CA GLU A 83 -17.61 -23.36 4.24
C GLU A 83 -17.36 -24.48 5.27
N GLY A 84 -18.42 -24.91 5.95
CA GLY A 84 -18.33 -25.95 6.99
C GLY A 84 -17.74 -25.48 8.33
N SER A 85 -17.37 -24.20 8.47
CA SER A 85 -16.85 -23.66 9.73
C SER A 85 -17.88 -23.74 10.87
N PRO A 86 -17.45 -23.98 12.11
CA PRO A 86 -18.33 -24.00 13.27
C PRO A 86 -18.95 -22.61 13.51
N LEU A 87 -20.27 -22.56 13.73
CA LEU A 87 -21.02 -21.32 13.93
C LEU A 87 -21.26 -20.99 15.42
N SER A 88 -21.02 -21.95 16.31
CA SER A 88 -21.25 -21.82 17.74
C SER A 88 -20.29 -22.68 18.56
N LEU A 89 -20.16 -22.37 19.85
CA LEU A 89 -19.44 -23.23 20.81
C LEU A 89 -20.07 -24.62 20.94
N ALA A 90 -21.38 -24.74 20.65
CA ALA A 90 -22.06 -26.03 20.62
C ALA A 90 -21.60 -26.88 19.42
N ASP A 91 -21.35 -26.26 18.26
CA ASP A 91 -20.83 -26.96 17.07
C ASP A 91 -19.40 -27.47 17.33
N VAL A 92 -18.56 -26.65 17.98
CA VAL A 92 -17.21 -27.03 18.42
C VAL A 92 -17.22 -28.25 19.36
N SER A 93 -18.27 -28.41 20.17
CA SER A 93 -18.37 -29.52 21.13
C SER A 93 -18.48 -30.89 20.44
N ASN A 94 -18.92 -30.93 19.18
CA ASN A 94 -18.99 -32.16 18.38
C ASN A 94 -17.63 -32.52 17.76
N ASP A 95 -16.80 -31.52 17.43
CA ASP A 95 -15.50 -31.68 16.76
C ASP A 95 -14.30 -31.70 17.74
N GLY A 96 -14.56 -31.50 19.04
CA GLY A 96 -13.57 -31.58 20.10
C GLY A 96 -12.45 -30.54 19.98
N GLU A 97 -11.20 -30.95 20.21
CA GLU A 97 -10.03 -30.06 20.18
C GLU A 97 -9.81 -29.39 18.81
N MET A 98 -10.16 -30.07 17.72
CA MET A 98 -10.03 -29.56 16.36
C MET A 98 -11.00 -28.40 16.08
N GLY A 99 -12.25 -28.52 16.54
CA GLY A 99 -13.23 -27.43 16.45
C GLY A 99 -12.79 -26.19 17.23
N LEU A 100 -12.17 -26.38 18.40
CA LEU A 100 -11.68 -25.27 19.24
C LEU A 100 -10.48 -24.56 18.60
N ALA A 101 -9.54 -25.33 18.03
CA ALA A 101 -8.40 -24.77 17.31
C ALA A 101 -8.84 -23.98 16.07
N THR A 102 -9.82 -24.50 15.33
CA THR A 102 -10.42 -23.81 14.18
C THR A 102 -11.05 -22.48 14.59
N LEU A 103 -11.91 -22.50 15.61
CA LEU A 103 -12.55 -21.29 16.12
C LEU A 103 -11.53 -20.26 16.64
N ALA A 104 -10.45 -20.71 17.26
CA ALA A 104 -9.37 -19.84 17.74
C ALA A 104 -8.56 -19.22 16.59
N GLY A 105 -8.47 -19.88 15.44
CA GLY A 105 -7.76 -19.39 14.25
C GLY A 105 -8.58 -18.40 13.41
N MET A 106 -9.91 -18.45 13.49
CA MET A 106 -10.82 -17.52 12.80
C MET A 106 -10.77 -16.10 13.36
N GLN A 107 -11.27 -15.13 12.59
CA GLN A 107 -11.71 -13.86 13.16
C GLN A 107 -13.12 -14.04 13.75
N PRO A 108 -13.39 -13.68 15.02
CA PRO A 108 -14.73 -13.77 15.59
C PRO A 108 -15.81 -13.05 14.76
N ARG A 109 -15.42 -11.97 14.05
CA ARG A 109 -16.31 -11.20 13.17
C ARG A 109 -16.77 -11.99 11.93
N GLN A 110 -16.01 -12.98 11.45
CA GLN A 110 -16.45 -13.87 10.36
C GLN A 110 -17.74 -14.62 10.76
N ILE A 111 -17.90 -14.96 12.04
CA ILE A 111 -19.13 -15.59 12.55
C ILE A 111 -20.16 -14.53 12.94
N LEU A 112 -19.75 -13.58 13.80
CA LEU A 112 -20.69 -12.68 14.48
C LEU A 112 -21.21 -11.53 13.61
N SER A 113 -20.45 -11.11 12.61
CA SER A 113 -20.77 -9.93 11.80
C SER A 113 -21.21 -10.27 10.38
N THR A 114 -20.60 -11.27 9.74
CA THR A 114 -20.81 -11.54 8.30
C THR A 114 -21.38 -12.89 7.96
N GLY A 115 -21.62 -13.77 8.95
CA GLY A 115 -22.22 -15.08 8.70
C GLY A 115 -21.43 -15.90 7.69
N LEU A 116 -20.12 -16.02 7.93
CA LEU A 116 -19.13 -16.73 7.11
C LEU A 116 -18.83 -16.10 5.74
N ASN A 117 -18.80 -14.76 5.67
CA ASN A 117 -18.45 -14.03 4.45
C ASN A 117 -17.30 -13.04 4.68
N ALA A 118 -16.71 -12.57 3.57
CA ALA A 118 -15.67 -11.56 3.55
C ALA A 118 -16.11 -10.21 4.17
N MET A 119 -15.13 -9.41 4.54
CA MET A 119 -15.33 -8.10 5.16
C MET A 119 -14.33 -7.10 4.57
N PRO A 120 -14.65 -5.79 4.53
CA PRO A 120 -13.67 -4.76 4.19
C PRO A 120 -12.75 -4.48 5.40
N VAL A 121 -11.99 -5.48 5.82
CA VAL A 121 -11.09 -5.47 6.98
C VAL A 121 -9.79 -6.19 6.65
N ASP A 122 -8.73 -5.94 7.41
CA ASP A 122 -7.47 -6.68 7.30
C ASP A 122 -7.52 -8.06 8.00
N SER A 123 -6.40 -8.79 8.00
CA SER A 123 -6.28 -10.11 8.65
C SER A 123 -6.43 -10.08 10.18
N ASN A 124 -6.37 -8.91 10.81
CA ASN A 124 -6.62 -8.69 12.24
C ASN A 124 -8.02 -8.12 12.54
N GLY A 125 -8.83 -7.86 11.51
CA GLY A 125 -10.18 -7.33 11.64
C GLY A 125 -10.25 -5.80 11.77
N VAL A 126 -9.17 -5.08 11.49
CA VAL A 126 -9.14 -3.61 11.40
C VAL A 126 -9.87 -3.19 10.13
N PRO A 127 -10.91 -2.34 10.21
CA PRO A 127 -11.61 -1.85 9.03
C PRO A 127 -10.66 -1.13 8.06
N PHE A 128 -10.89 -1.33 6.76
CA PHE A 128 -10.23 -0.54 5.73
C PHE A 128 -10.38 0.96 6.04
N ASN A 129 -9.27 1.68 5.89
CA ASN A 129 -9.18 3.11 6.09
C ASN A 129 -8.60 3.76 4.83
N GLY A 130 -9.31 4.75 4.28
CA GLY A 130 -8.90 5.48 3.10
C GLY A 130 -7.64 6.33 3.25
N SER A 131 -7.04 6.43 4.45
CA SER A 131 -5.78 7.17 4.66
C SER A 131 -4.58 6.64 3.86
N TRP A 132 -4.68 5.43 3.30
CA TRP A 132 -3.65 4.80 2.48
C TRP A 132 -3.88 4.96 0.97
N VAL A 133 -4.97 5.64 0.59
CA VAL A 133 -5.25 6.00 -0.80
C VAL A 133 -4.43 7.24 -1.16
N VAL A 134 -3.52 7.10 -2.13
CA VAL A 134 -2.67 8.19 -2.62
C VAL A 134 -3.16 8.67 -3.98
N ALA A 135 -3.80 9.83 -4.01
CA ALA A 135 -4.21 10.52 -5.24
C ALA A 135 -3.83 12.00 -5.11
N SER A 136 -2.56 12.29 -5.39
CA SER A 136 -1.96 13.61 -5.15
C SER A 136 -2.36 14.65 -6.19
N GLY A 137 -2.77 14.19 -7.38
CA GLY A 137 -3.02 15.05 -8.54
C GLY A 137 -1.76 15.34 -9.36
N ASN A 138 -0.59 14.88 -8.92
CA ASN A 138 0.61 14.81 -9.74
C ASN A 138 0.74 13.39 -10.31
N LEU A 139 0.61 13.26 -11.63
CA LEU A 139 0.53 11.96 -12.29
C LEU A 139 1.80 11.12 -12.14
N ALA A 140 2.99 11.74 -12.15
CA ALA A 140 4.26 11.04 -11.94
C ALA A 140 4.38 10.52 -10.50
N ALA A 141 4.07 11.36 -9.50
CA ALA A 141 4.06 10.95 -8.09
C ALA A 141 3.03 9.83 -7.83
N ASP A 142 1.86 9.92 -8.46
CA ASP A 142 0.81 8.91 -8.35
C ASP A 142 1.24 7.56 -8.97
N MET A 143 2.03 7.55 -10.05
CA MET A 143 2.61 6.30 -10.58
C MET A 143 3.62 5.67 -9.62
N TYR A 144 4.44 6.45 -8.93
CA TYR A 144 5.31 5.92 -7.86
C TYR A 144 4.49 5.26 -6.75
N ALA A 145 3.39 5.89 -6.34
CA ALA A 145 2.47 5.31 -5.37
C ALA A 145 1.81 4.02 -5.87
N ASN A 146 1.51 3.92 -7.17
CA ASN A 146 0.92 2.74 -7.80
C ASN A 146 1.94 1.59 -7.91
N ILE A 147 3.16 1.87 -8.36
CA ILE A 147 4.26 0.89 -8.41
C ILE A 147 4.52 0.32 -7.01
N MET A 148 4.55 1.18 -5.99
CA MET A 148 4.69 0.73 -4.60
C MET A 148 3.51 -0.15 -4.18
N ALA A 149 2.27 0.27 -4.46
CA ALA A 149 1.08 -0.48 -4.11
C ALA A 149 1.13 -1.90 -4.68
N GLU A 150 1.37 -2.03 -5.98
CA GLU A 150 1.46 -3.32 -6.67
C GLU A 150 2.65 -4.16 -6.20
N SER A 151 3.78 -3.53 -5.89
CA SER A 151 4.95 -4.23 -5.37
C SER A 151 4.65 -4.88 -4.01
N THR A 152 3.94 -4.16 -3.15
CA THR A 152 3.55 -4.64 -1.82
C THR A 152 2.40 -5.64 -1.88
N GLY A 153 1.42 -5.44 -2.76
CA GLY A 153 0.32 -6.37 -3.04
C GLY A 153 0.84 -7.70 -3.55
N ARG A 154 1.76 -7.67 -4.54
CA ARG A 154 2.41 -8.88 -5.05
C ARG A 154 3.23 -9.62 -4.00
N LEU A 155 3.96 -8.88 -3.16
CA LEU A 155 4.67 -9.49 -2.04
C LEU A 155 3.70 -10.17 -1.07
N LEU A 156 2.56 -9.57 -0.78
CA LEU A 156 1.52 -10.20 0.03
C LEU A 156 0.95 -11.45 -0.67
N ALA A 157 0.60 -11.37 -1.94
CA ALA A 157 0.02 -12.48 -2.71
C ALA A 157 0.97 -13.68 -2.78
N THR A 158 2.27 -13.45 -3.00
CA THR A 158 3.29 -14.54 -2.97
C THR A 158 3.39 -15.20 -1.59
N ARG A 159 3.29 -14.44 -0.49
CA ARG A 159 3.25 -15.01 0.87
C ARG A 159 1.97 -15.81 1.12
N LEU A 160 0.82 -15.33 0.67
CA LEU A 160 -0.44 -16.07 0.75
C LEU A 160 -0.36 -17.39 -0.03
N HIS A 161 0.26 -17.36 -1.21
CA HIS A 161 0.48 -18.55 -2.01
C HIS A 161 1.35 -19.59 -1.28
N GLU A 162 2.37 -19.16 -0.53
CA GLU A 162 3.20 -20.05 0.30
C GLU A 162 2.47 -20.58 1.56
N MET A 163 1.34 -19.97 1.95
CA MET A 163 0.58 -20.33 3.16
C MET A 163 -0.53 -21.36 2.94
N THR A 164 -0.74 -21.80 1.70
CA THR A 164 -1.74 -22.82 1.34
C THR A 164 -1.14 -23.89 0.46
N ASP A 165 -1.70 -25.10 0.51
CA ASP A 165 -1.43 -26.18 -0.43
C ASP A 165 -2.65 -26.55 -1.28
N ASP A 166 -3.78 -25.85 -1.08
CA ASP A 166 -5.00 -26.02 -1.88
C ASP A 166 -4.73 -25.64 -3.35
N PRO A 167 -4.92 -26.56 -4.32
CA PRO A 167 -4.59 -26.29 -5.72
C PRO A 167 -5.38 -25.14 -6.35
N GLY A 168 -6.66 -25.00 -6.02
CA GLY A 168 -7.50 -23.94 -6.57
C GLY A 168 -7.17 -22.56 -6.00
N MET A 169 -6.79 -22.50 -4.72
CA MET A 169 -6.24 -21.28 -4.12
C MET A 169 -4.88 -20.90 -4.69
N LYS A 170 -4.02 -21.88 -4.99
CA LYS A 170 -2.76 -21.59 -5.68
C LYS A 170 -3.02 -21.02 -7.08
N ASP A 171 -3.89 -21.63 -7.87
CA ASP A 171 -4.21 -21.16 -9.23
C ASP A 171 -4.78 -19.73 -9.23
N MET A 172 -5.72 -19.43 -8.33
CA MET A 172 -6.27 -18.07 -8.18
C MET A 172 -5.18 -17.06 -7.78
N LEU A 173 -4.30 -17.40 -6.83
CA LEU A 173 -3.23 -16.50 -6.39
C LEU A 173 -2.15 -16.33 -7.47
N GLU A 174 -1.84 -17.38 -8.23
CA GLU A 174 -0.95 -17.31 -9.39
C GLU A 174 -1.50 -16.36 -10.46
N TYR A 175 -2.83 -16.35 -10.68
CA TYR A 175 -3.49 -15.36 -11.53
C TYR A 175 -3.29 -13.93 -10.99
N LEU A 176 -3.60 -13.66 -9.72
CA LEU A 176 -3.44 -12.33 -9.12
C LEU A 176 -1.98 -11.86 -9.19
N ILE A 177 -1.01 -12.70 -8.83
CA ILE A 177 0.44 -12.40 -8.92
C ILE A 177 0.85 -12.05 -10.35
N ALA A 178 0.24 -12.68 -11.36
CA ALA A 178 0.47 -12.36 -12.76
C ALA A 178 -0.16 -11.02 -13.17
N ARG A 179 -1.34 -10.68 -12.62
CA ARG A 179 -1.95 -9.35 -12.80
C ARG A 179 -1.10 -8.25 -12.19
N ASP A 180 -0.63 -8.41 -10.96
CA ASP A 180 0.28 -7.45 -10.31
C ASP A 180 1.55 -7.23 -11.13
N THR A 181 2.04 -8.29 -11.81
CA THR A 181 3.19 -8.19 -12.70
C THR A 181 2.89 -7.28 -13.89
N MET A 182 1.73 -7.42 -14.52
CA MET A 182 1.29 -6.51 -15.58
C MET A 182 1.12 -5.10 -15.02
N HIS A 183 0.44 -4.94 -13.90
CA HIS A 183 0.16 -3.65 -13.30
C HIS A 183 1.45 -2.87 -12.96
N GLN A 184 2.45 -3.53 -12.37
CA GLN A 184 3.77 -2.92 -12.17
C GLN A 184 4.38 -2.40 -13.48
N ASN A 185 4.33 -3.20 -14.54
CA ASN A 185 4.89 -2.81 -15.84
C ASN A 185 4.12 -1.65 -16.48
N GLN A 186 2.79 -1.66 -16.47
CA GLN A 186 2.01 -0.53 -17.05
C GLN A 186 2.23 0.78 -16.31
N TRP A 187 2.43 0.75 -14.98
CA TRP A 187 2.70 1.97 -14.20
C TRP A 187 4.08 2.54 -14.53
N VAL A 188 5.08 1.67 -14.72
CA VAL A 188 6.40 2.07 -15.21
C VAL A 188 6.33 2.63 -16.63
N GLU A 189 5.55 2.02 -17.52
CA GLU A 189 5.40 2.53 -18.89
C GLU A 189 4.62 3.85 -18.95
N LEU A 190 3.60 4.05 -18.11
CA LEU A 190 2.97 5.36 -17.98
C LEU A 190 3.98 6.38 -17.47
N LEU A 191 4.75 6.07 -16.42
CA LEU A 191 5.75 6.98 -15.87
C LEU A 191 6.77 7.42 -16.93
N LYS A 192 7.31 6.49 -17.73
CA LYS A 192 8.20 6.81 -18.86
C LYS A 192 7.55 7.72 -19.90
N SER A 193 6.26 7.54 -20.16
CA SER A 193 5.53 8.36 -21.13
C SER A 193 5.30 9.81 -20.68
N LEU A 194 5.57 10.14 -19.41
CA LEU A 194 5.49 11.51 -18.90
C LEU A 194 6.77 12.32 -19.11
N GLY A 195 7.92 11.66 -19.26
CA GLY A 195 9.22 12.27 -19.56
C GLY A 195 9.81 11.74 -20.86
N ASP A 196 11.13 11.67 -20.96
CA ASP A 196 11.86 11.01 -22.04
C ASP A 196 11.73 9.47 -21.92
N PRO A 197 11.14 8.78 -22.91
CA PRO A 197 11.00 7.32 -22.88
C PRO A 197 12.33 6.55 -22.85
N GLU A 198 13.43 7.17 -23.27
CA GLU A 198 14.78 6.59 -23.23
C GLU A 198 15.42 6.74 -21.84
N GLU A 199 14.91 7.64 -20.99
CA GLU A 199 15.46 7.99 -19.68
C GLU A 199 14.38 7.90 -18.58
N LEU A 200 14.26 6.74 -17.93
CA LEU A 200 13.21 6.47 -16.92
C LEU A 200 13.10 7.52 -15.80
N LEU A 201 14.22 8.19 -15.47
CA LEU A 201 14.30 9.13 -14.36
C LEU A 201 14.19 10.60 -14.79
N ASP A 202 14.00 10.89 -16.08
CA ASP A 202 13.81 12.26 -16.62
C ASP A 202 12.62 13.01 -15.99
N VAL A 203 11.72 12.29 -15.33
CA VAL A 203 10.62 12.88 -14.56
C VAL A 203 11.04 13.41 -13.17
N HIS A 204 12.32 13.30 -12.78
CA HIS A 204 12.82 13.73 -11.46
C HIS A 204 13.50 15.11 -11.51
N PRO A 205 13.48 15.85 -10.39
CA PRO A 205 12.72 15.58 -9.15
C PRO A 205 11.20 15.70 -9.39
N ILE A 206 10.36 15.11 -8.52
CA ILE A 206 8.90 15.22 -8.66
C ILE A 206 8.34 16.10 -7.53
N PRO A 207 7.74 17.28 -7.82
CA PRO A 207 7.69 17.93 -9.13
C PRO A 207 9.02 18.60 -9.50
N ASP A 208 9.31 18.65 -10.80
CA ASP A 208 10.48 19.31 -11.41
C ASP A 208 10.25 20.82 -11.58
N SER A 209 8.99 21.26 -11.49
CA SER A 209 8.60 22.66 -11.62
C SER A 209 9.04 23.59 -10.47
N PHE A 210 9.67 23.08 -9.42
CA PHE A 210 10.16 23.92 -8.32
C PHE A 210 11.46 24.64 -8.75
N PRO A 211 11.60 25.97 -8.56
CA PRO A 211 12.74 26.67 -9.15
C PRO A 211 14.07 26.38 -8.44
N ASP A 212 15.08 25.97 -9.22
CA ASP A 212 16.43 25.68 -8.74
C ASP A 212 17.07 26.86 -8.01
N GLU A 213 16.77 28.10 -8.40
CA GLU A 213 17.41 29.28 -7.82
C GLU A 213 17.01 29.53 -6.36
N VAL A 214 15.92 28.90 -5.90
CA VAL A 214 15.45 28.98 -4.52
C VAL A 214 15.57 27.65 -3.78
N GLU A 215 15.80 26.54 -4.48
CA GLU A 215 16.20 25.29 -3.86
C GLU A 215 17.61 25.42 -3.27
N ASN A 216 17.83 24.80 -2.12
CA ASN A 216 19.15 24.81 -1.51
C ASN A 216 20.09 23.83 -2.24
N GLN A 217 20.79 24.37 -3.24
CA GLN A 217 21.76 23.68 -4.08
C GLN A 217 22.96 23.08 -3.32
N GLU A 218 23.18 23.46 -2.05
CA GLU A 218 24.21 22.83 -1.22
C GLU A 218 23.83 21.40 -0.82
N PHE A 219 22.52 21.09 -0.75
CA PHE A 219 22.03 19.86 -0.11
C PHE A 219 21.18 18.94 -1.00
N ASN A 220 20.69 19.40 -2.16
CA ASN A 220 19.81 18.60 -3.02
C ASN A 220 20.48 17.32 -3.58
N TYR A 221 21.81 17.27 -3.67
CA TYR A 221 22.59 16.07 -4.04
C TYR A 221 23.60 15.61 -2.96
N ALA A 222 23.48 16.11 -1.73
CA ALA A 222 24.39 15.75 -0.65
C ALA A 222 23.79 14.66 0.26
N PHE A 223 24.42 13.48 0.31
CA PHE A 223 24.11 12.49 1.33
C PHE A 223 24.61 12.98 2.69
N LEU A 224 23.67 13.32 3.57
CA LEU A 224 23.95 13.84 4.90
C LEU A 224 24.00 12.72 5.95
N SER A 225 25.19 12.41 6.44
CA SER A 225 25.37 11.51 7.58
C SER A 225 25.05 12.23 8.90
N THR A 226 24.04 11.71 9.60
CA THR A 226 23.60 12.22 10.92
C THR A 226 24.11 11.37 12.09
N ASN A 227 25.15 10.56 11.86
CA ASN A 227 25.74 9.76 12.92
C ASN A 227 26.35 10.66 14.01
N ALA A 228 26.18 10.26 15.27
CA ALA A 228 26.67 11.02 16.42
C ALA A 228 28.20 11.11 16.45
N GLU A 229 28.87 10.07 15.97
CA GLU A 229 30.30 10.06 15.71
C GLU A 229 30.55 10.33 14.23
N ARG A 230 31.55 11.17 13.95
CA ARG A 230 31.95 11.48 12.58
C ARG A 230 32.41 10.20 11.88
N GLN A 231 31.79 9.92 10.74
CA GLN A 231 32.21 8.87 9.82
C GLN A 231 32.76 9.49 8.55
N ASP A 232 33.77 8.85 7.99
CA ASP A 232 34.27 9.18 6.65
C ASP A 232 33.25 8.76 5.59
N ASP A 233 33.38 9.33 4.38
CA ASP A 233 32.57 8.94 3.23
C ASP A 233 32.72 7.43 2.97
N PRO A 234 31.61 6.66 2.93
CA PRO A 234 31.68 5.24 2.64
C PRO A 234 32.05 4.90 1.19
N GLY A 235 32.07 5.88 0.27
CA GLY A 235 32.37 5.68 -1.15
C GLY A 235 31.33 4.79 -1.83
N MET A 236 30.04 5.11 -1.62
CA MET A 236 28.92 4.32 -2.11
C MET A 236 28.20 5.05 -3.26
N PRO A 237 27.43 4.36 -4.11
CA PRO A 237 26.79 4.98 -5.27
C PRO A 237 25.81 6.14 -4.98
N TRP A 238 25.43 6.35 -3.72
CA TRP A 238 24.58 7.47 -3.28
C TRP A 238 25.37 8.58 -2.58
N THR A 239 26.70 8.46 -2.50
CA THR A 239 27.60 9.47 -1.90
C THR A 239 28.59 10.06 -2.89
N GLU A 240 28.76 9.44 -4.06
CA GLU A 240 29.65 9.89 -5.14
C GLU A 240 29.06 9.56 -6.53
N GLY A 241 29.55 10.27 -7.56
CA GLY A 241 29.15 10.06 -8.95
C GLY A 241 27.96 10.91 -9.38
N GLU A 242 27.63 10.86 -10.67
CA GLU A 242 26.47 11.55 -11.25
C GLU A 242 25.17 11.01 -10.64
N SER A 243 24.24 11.91 -10.32
CA SER A 243 22.94 11.51 -9.78
C SER A 243 22.11 10.79 -10.86
N PRO A 244 21.22 9.85 -10.47
CA PRO A 244 20.43 9.09 -11.44
C PRO A 244 19.45 9.92 -12.28
N ASP A 245 19.08 11.12 -11.82
CA ASP A 245 18.26 12.09 -12.55
C ASP A 245 19.09 12.92 -13.55
N GLY A 246 20.43 12.81 -13.55
CA GLY A 246 21.31 13.57 -14.46
C GLY A 246 21.50 15.05 -14.11
N GLU A 247 20.84 15.54 -13.06
CA GLU A 247 20.79 16.96 -12.72
C GLU A 247 21.89 17.39 -11.73
N GLY A 248 22.66 16.44 -11.18
CA GLY A 248 23.64 16.71 -10.14
C GLY A 248 24.77 15.68 -10.01
N THR A 249 25.61 15.88 -9.01
CA THR A 249 26.66 14.93 -8.62
C THR A 249 26.53 14.69 -7.13
N PHE A 250 26.40 13.42 -6.74
CA PHE A 250 26.37 13.05 -5.34
C PHE A 250 27.65 13.47 -4.62
N SER A 251 27.45 13.93 -3.39
CA SER A 251 28.53 14.22 -2.45
C SER A 251 28.19 13.69 -1.06
N TYR A 252 29.21 13.38 -0.27
CA TYR A 252 29.07 13.06 1.14
C TYR A 252 29.29 14.30 2.01
N THR A 253 28.39 14.53 2.96
CA THR A 253 28.57 15.51 4.02
C THR A 253 28.14 14.92 5.36
N THR A 254 28.50 15.58 6.45
CA THR A 254 28.13 15.16 7.80
C THR A 254 27.48 16.31 8.56
N GLN A 255 26.54 15.98 9.44
CA GLN A 255 25.91 16.94 10.34
C GLN A 255 26.92 17.73 11.18
N HIS A 256 28.13 17.19 11.40
CA HIS A 256 29.23 17.89 12.07
C HIS A 256 29.76 19.10 11.29
N ASP A 257 29.56 19.14 9.96
CA ASP A 257 29.99 20.24 9.09
C ASP A 257 28.92 21.32 8.92
N ILE A 258 27.68 21.05 9.37
CA ILE A 258 26.56 21.98 9.31
C ILE A 258 26.39 22.65 10.68
N GLU A 259 26.51 23.97 10.73
CA GLU A 259 26.25 24.73 11.95
C GLU A 259 24.73 24.83 12.20
N GLY A 260 24.21 23.94 13.03
CA GLY A 260 22.82 23.98 13.48
C GLY A 260 22.57 25.15 14.45
N ALA A 261 21.42 25.81 14.30
CA ALA A 261 20.98 26.79 15.29
C ALA A 261 20.40 26.09 16.54
N PRO A 262 20.59 26.65 17.75
CA PRO A 262 19.88 26.16 18.92
C PRO A 262 18.36 26.30 18.71
N ARG A 263 17.58 25.37 19.26
CA ARG A 263 16.12 25.49 19.28
C ARG A 263 15.74 26.83 19.89
N ASN A 264 15.10 27.69 19.10
CA ASN A 264 14.67 29.01 19.51
C ASN A 264 13.14 29.09 19.41
N VAL A 265 12.46 28.81 20.52
CA VAL A 265 10.99 28.92 20.63
C VAL A 265 10.70 29.88 21.77
N ASP A 266 9.89 30.90 21.50
CA ASP A 266 9.47 31.89 22.49
C ASP A 266 8.60 31.29 23.61
N LYS A 267 8.34 32.09 24.65
CA LYS A 267 7.42 31.70 25.73
C LYS A 267 6.03 31.40 25.17
N ALA A 268 5.38 30.38 25.73
CA ALA A 268 3.99 30.06 25.41
C ALA A 268 3.10 31.29 25.65
N ASP A 269 2.08 31.45 24.81
CA ASP A 269 1.05 32.48 25.00
C ASP A 269 0.39 32.27 26.39
N PRO A 270 0.41 33.27 27.29
CA PRO A 270 -0.21 33.16 28.60
C PRO A 270 -1.71 32.79 28.55
N GLN A 271 -2.40 33.05 27.44
CA GLN A 271 -3.80 32.69 27.24
C GLN A 271 -4.04 31.20 27.01
N THR A 272 -2.99 30.39 26.81
CA THR A 272 -3.13 28.94 26.72
C THR A 272 -3.08 28.25 28.07
N PHE A 273 -2.88 29.01 29.17
CA PHE A 273 -2.88 28.50 30.55
C PHE A 273 -1.98 27.27 30.75
N ASN A 274 -0.83 27.24 30.06
CA ASN A 274 0.12 26.11 30.11
C ASN A 274 0.79 25.95 31.48
N GLU A 275 0.74 26.97 32.33
CA GLU A 275 1.16 26.89 33.72
C GLU A 275 -0.06 26.70 34.62
N PRO A 276 -0.17 25.58 35.35
CA PRO A 276 -1.22 25.43 36.35
C PRO A 276 -1.05 26.50 37.43
N ALA A 277 -2.09 27.28 37.68
CA ALA A 277 -2.10 28.21 38.81
C ALA A 277 -2.02 27.39 40.12
N PRO A 278 -1.18 27.80 41.10
CA PRO A 278 -1.25 27.22 42.43
C PRO A 278 -2.68 27.38 42.96
N GLN A 279 -3.30 26.29 43.41
CA GLN A 279 -4.46 26.42 44.28
C GLN A 279 -3.93 26.93 45.60
N ASP A 280 -4.34 28.13 46.01
CA ASP A 280 -4.07 28.60 47.36
C ASP A 280 -4.65 27.57 48.35
N GLU A 281 -3.79 26.94 49.15
CA GLU A 281 -4.20 26.14 50.30
C GLU A 281 -4.74 27.10 51.37
N ASP A 282 -6.06 27.32 51.37
CA ASP A 282 -6.82 27.96 52.46
C ASP A 282 -6.89 27.07 53.72
#